data_AF-A0A3N5UK19-F1
#
_entry.id   AF-A0A3N5UK19-F1
#
_cell.length_a   1.000
_cell.length_b   1.000
_cell.length_c   1.000
_cell.angle_alpha   90.00
_cell.angle_beta   90.00
_cell.angle_gamma   90.00
#
_symmetry.space_group_name_H-M   'P 1'
#
loop_
_entity.id
_entity.type
_entity.pdbx_description
1 polymer ?
#
loop_
_entity_poly.entity_id
_entity_poly.type
_entity_poly.pdbx_seq_one_letter_code
_entity_poly.pdbx_strand_id
1 'polypeptide(L)'
;MVLYIDREKRGSWSKRCGALIIAAAFIALFIFGSAHAQTVKQRTFATPEEAVKALVEAMKANDEKALEAIFGPGSRDLIVSGDPVADQAGRERFVKLYDEKIRLEQTADKAVLSVGNEDWPSPIPIVKKDSLWRFDAKAGREELLARRIGKNELSAIQFCLAYVDAQREYVLKDRDSDGILEYAQKFASDKAKKNGLFWNTKEGEEQSPLGSIAAAAHKQGYRKKGANPQPFYGYYYRILQGQGKNAPGGAYDYMVKGNMIGGFALVAYPAKYASSGVMTFIVNHDGVVYEKDLGRNTEKTAQAMKVFDPDSTWKKAQ
;
A
#
# COMPACT_ATOMS: atom_id res chain seq x y z
N MET A 1 -29.74 -86.20 -45.59
CA MET A 1 -30.93 -85.50 -45.07
C MET A 1 -30.50 -84.80 -43.77
N VAL A 2 -30.21 -83.50 -43.83
CA VAL A 2 -29.65 -82.74 -42.69
C VAL A 2 -30.48 -81.46 -42.52
N LEU A 3 -30.80 -81.19 -41.25
CA LEU A 3 -31.84 -80.31 -40.73
C LEU A 3 -31.41 -78.84 -40.67
N TYR A 4 -32.39 -77.95 -40.86
CA TYR A 4 -32.28 -76.49 -40.83
C TYR A 4 -32.90 -75.97 -39.52
N ILE A 5 -32.22 -75.09 -38.79
CA ILE A 5 -32.76 -74.39 -37.59
C ILE A 5 -32.62 -72.87 -37.77
N ASP A 6 -33.74 -72.19 -37.52
CA ASP A 6 -34.05 -70.80 -37.76
C ASP A 6 -33.51 -69.85 -36.67
N ARG A 7 -33.15 -68.61 -37.05
CA ARG A 7 -32.32 -67.69 -36.26
C ARG A 7 -32.94 -66.29 -36.17
N GLU A 8 -34.04 -66.14 -35.42
CA GLU A 8 -34.75 -64.84 -35.32
C GLU A 8 -35.15 -64.36 -33.90
N LYS A 9 -34.39 -64.70 -32.85
CA LYS A 9 -34.70 -64.21 -31.47
C LYS A 9 -33.50 -63.65 -30.70
N ARG A 10 -32.80 -62.64 -31.23
CA ARG A 10 -31.70 -61.96 -30.50
C ARG A 10 -31.73 -60.43 -30.43
N GLY A 11 -32.78 -59.78 -30.95
CA GLY A 11 -32.84 -58.30 -31.03
C GLY A 11 -33.63 -57.56 -29.95
N SER A 12 -34.47 -58.24 -29.15
CA SER A 12 -35.45 -57.55 -28.29
C SER A 12 -35.04 -57.39 -26.82
N TRP A 13 -34.04 -58.12 -26.32
CA TRP A 13 -33.68 -58.08 -24.89
C TRP A 13 -32.70 -56.95 -24.56
N SER A 14 -31.77 -56.63 -25.47
CA SER A 14 -30.78 -55.56 -25.30
C SER A 14 -31.38 -54.15 -25.30
N LYS A 15 -32.51 -53.93 -25.98
CA LYS A 15 -33.18 -52.62 -26.05
C LYS A 15 -34.01 -52.25 -24.81
N ARG A 16 -34.43 -53.24 -24.01
CA ARG A 16 -35.24 -52.99 -22.79
C ARG A 16 -34.39 -52.76 -21.54
N CYS A 17 -33.19 -53.33 -21.46
CA CYS A 17 -32.25 -53.07 -20.35
C CYS A 17 -31.53 -51.72 -20.47
N GLY A 18 -31.29 -51.22 -21.69
CA GLY A 18 -30.65 -49.91 -21.91
C GLY A 18 -31.52 -48.71 -21.50
N ALA A 19 -32.85 -48.82 -21.61
CA ALA A 19 -33.76 -47.72 -21.26
C ALA A 19 -33.92 -47.52 -19.74
N LEU A 20 -33.75 -48.58 -18.93
CA LEU A 20 -33.86 -48.50 -17.47
C LEU A 20 -32.59 -47.96 -16.79
N ILE A 21 -31.42 -48.09 -17.43
CA ILE A 21 -30.15 -47.56 -16.88
C ILE A 21 -30.02 -46.04 -17.15
N ILE A 22 -30.61 -45.53 -18.23
CA ILE A 22 -30.59 -44.09 -18.54
C ILE A 22 -31.58 -43.30 -17.65
N ALA A 23 -32.70 -43.92 -17.24
CA ALA A 23 -33.64 -43.27 -16.30
C ALA A 23 -33.08 -43.17 -14.86
N ALA A 24 -32.25 -44.12 -14.42
CA ALA A 24 -31.59 -44.05 -13.12
C ALA A 24 -30.43 -43.04 -13.07
N ALA A 25 -29.77 -42.79 -14.19
CA ALA A 25 -28.69 -41.81 -14.30
C ALA A 25 -29.19 -40.34 -14.31
N PHE A 26 -30.43 -40.09 -14.74
CA PHE A 26 -31.03 -38.74 -14.72
C PHE A 26 -31.62 -38.34 -13.36
N ILE A 27 -31.97 -39.30 -12.50
CA ILE A 27 -32.45 -39.01 -11.12
C ILE A 27 -31.27 -38.82 -10.17
N ALA A 28 -30.11 -39.45 -10.42
CA ALA A 28 -28.91 -39.26 -9.62
C ALA A 28 -28.21 -37.91 -9.83
N LEU A 29 -28.49 -37.20 -10.93
CA LEU A 29 -27.89 -35.89 -11.23
C LEU A 29 -28.61 -34.69 -10.57
N PHE A 30 -29.76 -34.91 -9.93
CA PHE A 30 -30.49 -33.86 -9.18
C PHE A 30 -30.21 -33.87 -7.67
N ILE A 31 -29.38 -34.81 -7.17
CA ILE A 31 -29.00 -34.91 -5.74
C ILE A 31 -27.62 -34.29 -5.45
N PHE A 32 -26.91 -33.79 -6.47
CA PHE A 32 -25.86 -32.79 -6.23
C PHE A 32 -26.52 -31.46 -5.93
N GLY A 33 -27.00 -31.35 -4.69
CA GLY A 33 -27.50 -30.12 -4.10
C GLY A 33 -26.56 -29.00 -4.50
N SER A 34 -27.12 -27.97 -5.13
CA SER A 34 -26.44 -26.70 -5.29
C SER A 34 -25.88 -26.36 -3.93
N ALA A 35 -24.56 -26.49 -3.77
CA ALA A 35 -23.84 -25.91 -2.66
C ALA A 35 -24.10 -24.41 -2.78
N HIS A 36 -25.21 -23.97 -2.20
CA HIS A 36 -25.46 -22.58 -1.92
C HIS A 36 -24.27 -22.20 -1.06
N ALA A 37 -23.29 -21.52 -1.65
CA ALA A 37 -22.31 -20.79 -0.88
C ALA A 37 -23.15 -19.99 0.13
N GLN A 38 -23.12 -20.39 1.39
CA GLN A 38 -23.77 -19.66 2.45
C GLN A 38 -23.12 -18.28 2.42
N THR A 39 -23.82 -17.33 1.82
CA THR A 39 -23.41 -15.94 1.85
C THR A 39 -23.34 -15.59 3.33
N VAL A 40 -22.14 -15.33 3.83
CA VAL A 40 -21.91 -14.99 5.23
C VAL A 40 -22.73 -13.74 5.51
N LYS A 41 -23.90 -13.88 6.09
CA LYS A 41 -24.76 -12.72 6.36
C LYS A 41 -24.06 -11.89 7.43
N GLN A 42 -23.83 -10.62 7.15
CA GLN A 42 -23.21 -9.71 8.09
C GLN A 42 -24.02 -9.68 9.39
N ARG A 43 -23.32 -9.81 10.53
CA ARG A 43 -23.91 -9.65 11.86
C ARG A 43 -24.34 -8.20 12.08
N THR A 44 -25.47 -8.06 12.75
CA THR A 44 -26.06 -6.78 13.15
C THR A 44 -26.32 -6.80 14.65
N PHE A 45 -26.31 -5.63 15.28
CA PHE A 45 -26.33 -5.48 16.73
C PHE A 45 -27.43 -4.50 17.16
N ALA A 46 -27.93 -4.65 18.39
CA ALA A 46 -28.93 -3.72 18.91
C ALA A 46 -28.29 -2.38 19.29
N THR A 47 -27.02 -2.40 19.71
CA THR A 47 -26.25 -1.21 20.08
C THR A 47 -24.83 -1.21 19.49
N PRO A 48 -24.19 -0.03 19.35
CA PRO A 48 -22.78 0.06 19.00
C PRO A 48 -21.85 -0.66 19.99
N GLU A 49 -22.17 -0.63 21.28
CA GLU A 49 -21.38 -1.28 22.35
C GLU A 49 -21.36 -2.80 22.18
N GLU A 50 -22.49 -3.41 21.81
CA GLU A 50 -22.56 -4.84 21.48
C GLU A 50 -21.68 -5.19 20.28
N ALA A 51 -21.67 -4.32 19.25
CA ALA A 51 -20.83 -4.51 18.08
C ALA A 51 -19.32 -4.43 18.44
N VAL A 52 -18.94 -3.45 19.26
CA VAL A 52 -17.56 -3.30 19.76
C VAL A 52 -17.16 -4.51 20.59
N LYS A 53 -18.02 -4.96 21.51
CA LYS A 53 -17.74 -6.14 22.34
C LYS A 53 -17.51 -7.39 21.48
N ALA A 54 -18.38 -7.63 20.50
CA ALA A 54 -18.24 -8.75 19.58
C ALA A 54 -16.94 -8.68 18.76
N LEU A 55 -16.53 -7.48 18.32
CA LEU A 55 -15.26 -7.27 17.62
C LEU A 55 -14.07 -7.65 18.50
N VAL A 56 -14.04 -7.16 19.74
CA VAL A 56 -12.93 -7.41 20.66
C VAL A 56 -12.85 -8.87 21.07
N GLU A 57 -13.99 -9.52 21.32
CA GLU A 57 -14.05 -10.97 21.59
C GLU A 57 -13.47 -11.77 20.43
N ALA A 58 -13.84 -11.45 19.19
CA ALA A 58 -13.31 -12.10 17.99
C ALA A 58 -11.79 -11.84 17.82
N MET A 59 -11.32 -10.63 18.10
CA MET A 59 -9.88 -10.31 18.05
C MET A 59 -9.09 -11.06 19.13
N LYS A 60 -9.59 -11.11 20.39
CA LYS A 60 -8.98 -11.87 21.50
C LYS A 60 -8.92 -13.37 21.19
N ALA A 61 -9.95 -13.91 20.55
CA ALA A 61 -10.01 -15.32 20.16
C ALA A 61 -9.22 -15.65 18.89
N ASN A 62 -8.66 -14.65 18.18
CA ASN A 62 -8.09 -14.81 16.83
C ASN A 62 -9.08 -15.48 15.85
N ASP A 63 -10.39 -15.22 16.00
CA ASP A 63 -11.44 -15.86 15.21
C ASP A 63 -11.70 -15.08 13.92
N GLU A 64 -10.98 -15.42 12.86
CA GLU A 64 -11.15 -14.82 11.53
C GLU A 64 -12.58 -14.97 10.98
N LYS A 65 -13.25 -16.09 11.26
CA LYS A 65 -14.62 -16.33 10.77
C LYS A 65 -15.61 -15.42 11.48
N ALA A 66 -15.45 -15.23 12.79
CA ALA A 66 -16.25 -14.25 13.54
C ALA A 66 -15.99 -12.82 13.04
N LEU A 67 -14.73 -12.46 12.77
CA LEU A 67 -14.40 -11.15 12.18
C LEU A 67 -15.04 -10.95 10.81
N GLU A 68 -15.03 -11.98 9.95
CA GLU A 68 -15.69 -11.94 8.64
C GLU A 68 -17.21 -11.82 8.76
N ALA A 69 -17.82 -12.50 9.74
CA ALA A 69 -19.23 -12.33 10.04
C ALA A 69 -19.56 -10.91 10.57
N ILE A 70 -18.67 -10.29 11.34
CA ILE A 70 -18.85 -8.94 11.90
C ILE A 70 -18.73 -7.86 10.81
N PHE A 71 -17.70 -7.94 9.97
CA PHE A 71 -17.45 -6.97 8.91
C PHE A 71 -18.27 -7.22 7.64
N GLY A 72 -18.74 -8.46 7.45
CA GLY A 72 -19.61 -8.87 6.34
C GLY A 72 -18.86 -9.41 5.11
N PRO A 73 -19.59 -9.86 4.09
CA PRO A 73 -19.00 -10.45 2.88
C PRO A 73 -17.93 -9.58 2.23
N GLY A 74 -16.82 -10.21 1.84
CA GLY A 74 -15.74 -9.52 1.11
C GLY A 74 -14.93 -8.58 1.98
N SER A 75 -14.90 -8.77 3.30
CA SER A 75 -14.03 -8.03 4.24
C SER A 75 -12.71 -8.72 4.53
N ARG A 76 -12.39 -9.82 3.84
CA ARG A 76 -11.21 -10.64 4.15
C ARG A 76 -9.90 -9.85 4.03
N ASP A 77 -9.86 -8.89 3.10
CA ASP A 77 -8.75 -7.95 2.90
C ASP A 77 -8.52 -6.97 4.07
N LEU A 78 -9.53 -6.79 4.94
CA LEU A 78 -9.43 -6.02 6.17
C LEU A 78 -8.98 -6.86 7.38
N ILE A 79 -9.09 -8.18 7.27
CA ILE A 79 -8.85 -9.13 8.38
C ILE A 79 -7.48 -9.80 8.24
N VAL A 80 -7.10 -10.13 7.00
CA VAL A 80 -5.91 -10.93 6.67
C VAL A 80 -5.04 -10.16 5.67
N SER A 81 -3.82 -9.84 6.06
CA SER A 81 -2.83 -9.18 5.19
C SER A 81 -2.06 -10.14 4.29
N GLY A 82 -2.08 -11.44 4.62
CA GLY A 82 -1.24 -12.47 4.02
C GLY A 82 0.00 -12.81 4.85
N ASP A 83 0.20 -12.13 5.98
CA ASP A 83 1.20 -12.43 7.00
C ASP A 83 0.51 -12.72 8.36
N PRO A 84 0.34 -14.00 8.73
CA PRO A 84 -0.36 -14.37 9.96
C PRO A 84 0.28 -13.80 11.24
N VAL A 85 1.60 -13.59 11.25
CA VAL A 85 2.33 -13.04 12.40
C VAL A 85 2.02 -11.55 12.55
N ALA A 86 2.07 -10.81 11.44
CA ALA A 86 1.68 -9.39 11.44
C ALA A 86 0.21 -9.20 11.80
N ASP A 87 -0.67 -10.07 11.30
CA ASP A 87 -2.11 -10.02 11.58
C ASP A 87 -2.39 -10.28 13.07
N GLN A 88 -1.72 -11.28 13.68
CA GLN A 88 -1.81 -11.54 15.12
C GLN A 88 -1.28 -10.37 15.94
N ALA A 89 -0.09 -9.85 15.62
CA ALA A 89 0.49 -8.72 16.33
C ALA A 89 -0.38 -7.45 16.23
N GLY A 90 -1.07 -7.27 15.09
CA GLY A 90 -2.06 -6.21 14.88
C GLY A 90 -3.26 -6.34 15.81
N ARG A 91 -3.84 -7.54 15.91
CA ARG A 91 -4.97 -7.83 16.82
C ARG A 91 -4.58 -7.65 18.28
N GLU A 92 -3.42 -8.18 18.69
CA GLU A 92 -2.91 -8.04 20.06
C GLU A 92 -2.68 -6.57 20.43
N ARG A 93 -2.12 -5.77 19.51
CA ARG A 93 -1.94 -4.33 19.71
C ARG A 93 -3.28 -3.62 19.87
N PHE A 94 -4.26 -3.91 19.02
CA PHE A 94 -5.58 -3.31 19.12
C PHE A 94 -6.25 -3.66 20.45
N VAL A 95 -6.22 -4.93 20.85
CA VAL A 95 -6.76 -5.42 22.12
C VAL A 95 -6.08 -4.72 23.31
N LYS A 96 -4.75 -4.56 23.26
CA LYS A 96 -4.01 -3.83 24.30
C LYS A 96 -4.49 -2.38 24.41
N LEU A 97 -4.60 -1.66 23.28
CA LEU A 97 -5.09 -0.27 23.28
C LEU A 97 -6.53 -0.18 23.78
N TYR A 98 -7.37 -1.15 23.41
CA TYR A 98 -8.73 -1.25 23.91
C TYR A 98 -8.77 -1.43 25.43
N ASP A 99 -7.95 -2.33 25.99
CA ASP A 99 -7.89 -2.57 27.43
C ASP A 99 -7.26 -1.38 28.19
N GLU A 100 -6.44 -0.54 27.53
CA GLU A 100 -5.89 0.70 28.11
C GLU A 100 -6.96 1.79 28.29
N LYS A 101 -7.73 2.09 27.22
CA LYS A 101 -8.79 3.10 27.23
C LYS A 101 -9.69 2.93 26.02
N ILE A 102 -10.99 3.16 26.20
CA ILE A 102 -11.93 3.31 25.09
C ILE A 102 -12.75 4.58 25.20
N ARG A 103 -13.12 5.12 24.04
CA ARG A 103 -14.15 6.13 23.90
C ARG A 103 -15.01 5.76 22.69
N LEU A 104 -16.32 5.71 22.89
CA LEU A 104 -17.28 5.45 21.81
C LEU A 104 -18.07 6.72 21.55
N GLU A 105 -17.76 7.40 20.45
CA GLU A 105 -18.46 8.61 20.05
C GLU A 105 -19.62 8.24 19.15
N GLN A 106 -20.84 8.47 19.62
CA GLN A 106 -22.07 8.08 18.94
C GLN A 106 -22.90 9.30 18.54
N THR A 107 -23.41 9.23 17.31
CA THR A 107 -24.42 10.12 16.72
C THR A 107 -25.69 9.31 16.43
N ALA A 108 -26.70 9.92 15.78
CA ALA A 108 -27.97 9.25 15.50
C ALA A 108 -27.82 7.99 14.62
N ASP A 109 -26.87 8.00 13.70
CA ASP A 109 -26.69 6.99 12.64
C ASP A 109 -25.26 6.43 12.53
N LYS A 110 -24.29 6.97 13.30
CA LYS A 110 -22.89 6.55 13.25
C LYS A 110 -22.27 6.51 14.64
N ALA A 111 -21.40 5.53 14.89
CA ALA A 111 -20.53 5.45 16.05
C ALA A 111 -19.07 5.17 15.63
N VAL A 112 -18.13 5.84 16.30
CA VAL A 112 -16.69 5.66 16.09
C VAL A 112 -16.04 5.26 17.40
N LEU A 113 -15.37 4.11 17.40
CA LEU A 113 -14.58 3.64 18.53
C LEU A 113 -13.19 4.25 18.46
N SER A 114 -12.76 4.93 19.52
CA SER A 114 -11.37 5.30 19.75
C SER A 114 -10.76 4.45 20.85
N VAL A 115 -9.50 4.03 20.67
CA VAL A 115 -8.77 3.13 21.59
C VAL A 115 -7.44 3.74 22.04
N GLY A 116 -7.01 3.37 23.24
CA GLY A 116 -5.73 3.78 23.82
C GLY A 116 -5.72 5.21 24.36
N ASN A 117 -4.62 5.56 25.04
CA ASN A 117 -4.48 6.86 25.70
C ASN A 117 -4.44 8.06 24.73
N GLU A 118 -4.08 7.81 23.47
CA GLU A 118 -4.06 8.81 22.40
C GLU A 118 -5.43 8.97 21.69
N ASP A 119 -6.48 8.30 22.18
CA ASP A 119 -7.83 8.32 21.60
C ASP A 119 -7.82 7.98 20.08
N TRP A 120 -7.02 6.97 19.69
CA TRP A 120 -6.83 6.62 18.28
C TRP A 120 -8.11 6.07 17.66
N PRO A 121 -8.69 6.74 16.64
CA PRO A 121 -9.97 6.32 16.07
C PRO A 121 -9.80 5.07 15.22
N SER A 122 -10.58 4.03 15.52
CA SER A 122 -10.71 2.82 14.72
C SER A 122 -11.16 3.19 13.30
N PRO A 123 -10.51 2.65 12.26
CA PRO A 123 -10.79 3.05 10.88
C PRO A 123 -12.13 2.54 10.36
N ILE A 124 -12.71 1.50 10.97
CA ILE A 124 -13.97 0.91 10.52
C ILE A 124 -15.11 1.41 11.44
N PRO A 125 -15.95 2.36 10.98
CA PRO A 125 -17.02 2.89 11.82
C PRO A 125 -18.18 1.89 11.93
N ILE A 126 -19.04 2.11 12.92
CA ILE A 126 -20.31 1.40 13.09
C ILE A 126 -21.41 2.34 12.60
N VAL A 127 -22.30 1.86 11.74
CA VAL A 127 -23.40 2.62 11.17
C VAL A 127 -24.73 1.97 11.49
N LYS A 128 -25.77 2.79 11.65
CA LYS A 128 -27.15 2.35 11.87
C LYS A 128 -27.84 2.17 10.52
N LYS A 129 -28.39 0.98 10.28
CA LYS A 129 -29.21 0.65 9.11
C LYS A 129 -30.40 -0.20 9.56
N ASP A 130 -31.60 0.18 9.14
CA ASP A 130 -32.84 -0.55 9.45
C ASP A 130 -33.01 -0.79 10.97
N SER A 131 -32.73 0.24 11.76
CA SER A 131 -32.73 0.24 13.24
C SER A 131 -31.68 -0.63 13.92
N LEU A 132 -30.80 -1.30 13.17
CA LEU A 132 -29.72 -2.14 13.69
C LEU A 132 -28.35 -1.53 13.38
N TRP A 133 -27.37 -1.83 14.22
CA TRP A 133 -25.99 -1.37 14.07
C TRP A 133 -25.13 -2.42 13.40
N ARG A 134 -24.20 -1.99 12.55
CA ARG A 134 -23.25 -2.87 11.87
C ARG A 134 -21.98 -2.11 11.49
N PHE A 135 -20.86 -2.80 11.35
CA PHE A 135 -19.64 -2.18 10.84
C PHE A 135 -19.78 -1.83 9.35
N ASP A 136 -19.27 -0.66 8.95
CA ASP A 136 -19.16 -0.27 7.56
C ASP A 136 -17.77 -0.61 7.02
N ALA A 137 -17.62 -1.86 6.55
CA ALA A 137 -16.36 -2.32 5.94
C ALA A 137 -15.98 -1.54 4.68
N LYS A 138 -16.95 -0.94 3.97
CA LYS A 138 -16.64 -0.13 2.78
C LYS A 138 -15.97 1.18 3.21
N ALA A 139 -16.59 1.91 4.15
CA ALA A 139 -15.99 3.11 4.72
C ALA A 139 -14.63 2.80 5.37
N GLY A 140 -14.52 1.65 6.04
CA GLY A 140 -13.27 1.18 6.63
C GLY A 140 -12.12 0.99 5.63
N ARG A 141 -12.40 0.41 4.45
CA ARG A 141 -11.41 0.30 3.37
C ARG A 141 -10.94 1.66 2.85
N GLU A 142 -11.89 2.58 2.64
CA GLU A 142 -11.58 3.93 2.16
C GLU A 142 -10.70 4.69 3.16
N GLU A 143 -11.02 4.59 4.46
CA GLU A 143 -10.23 5.21 5.53
C GLU A 143 -8.83 4.59 5.66
N LEU A 144 -8.71 3.27 5.62
CA LEU A 144 -7.40 2.60 5.66
C LEU A 144 -6.52 2.97 4.47
N LEU A 145 -7.13 3.11 3.28
CA LEU A 145 -6.44 3.60 2.09
C LEU A 145 -5.98 5.04 2.28
N ALA A 146 -6.85 5.92 2.79
CA ALA A 146 -6.53 7.31 3.06
C ALA A 146 -5.38 7.44 4.07
N ARG A 147 -5.40 6.69 5.17
CA ARG A 147 -4.30 6.65 6.15
C ARG A 147 -2.98 6.19 5.56
N ARG A 148 -3.01 5.17 4.69
CA ARG A 148 -1.81 4.70 3.97
C ARG A 148 -1.24 5.78 3.08
N ILE A 149 -2.10 6.43 2.29
CA ILE A 149 -1.72 7.54 1.40
C ILE A 149 -1.10 8.67 2.21
N GLY A 150 -1.78 9.15 3.26
CA GLY A 150 -1.28 10.24 4.10
C GLY A 150 0.04 9.92 4.78
N LYS A 151 0.21 8.69 5.31
CA LYS A 151 1.48 8.25 5.88
C LYS A 151 2.62 8.25 4.85
N ASN A 152 2.36 7.73 3.65
CA ASN A 152 3.35 7.68 2.59
C ASN A 152 3.73 9.08 2.10
N GLU A 153 2.76 9.99 1.98
CA GLU A 153 2.98 11.39 1.60
C GLU A 153 3.82 12.13 2.64
N LEU A 154 3.49 12.00 3.93
CA LEU A 154 4.30 12.57 5.00
C LEU A 154 5.74 12.04 4.96
N SER A 155 5.91 10.72 4.78
CA SER A 155 7.24 10.12 4.62
C SER A 155 7.98 10.64 3.38
N ALA A 156 7.29 10.88 2.26
CA ALA A 156 7.89 11.42 1.05
C ALA A 156 8.36 12.87 1.24
N ILE A 157 7.59 13.70 1.95
CA ILE A 157 7.98 15.06 2.33
C ILE A 157 9.24 15.01 3.21
N GLN A 158 9.26 14.15 4.23
CA GLN A 158 10.43 13.99 5.10
C GLN A 158 11.67 13.51 4.34
N PHE A 159 11.50 12.61 3.36
CA PHE A 159 12.61 12.21 2.49
C PHE A 159 13.12 13.36 1.62
N CYS A 160 12.22 14.21 1.08
CA CYS A 160 12.62 15.39 0.32
C CYS A 160 13.47 16.36 1.15
N LEU A 161 13.09 16.59 2.41
CA LEU A 161 13.85 17.42 3.34
C LEU A 161 15.20 16.80 3.68
N ALA A 162 15.24 15.51 4.01
CA ALA A 162 16.49 14.83 4.31
C ALA A 162 17.42 14.72 3.10
N TYR A 163 16.88 14.65 1.88
CA TYR A 163 17.68 14.75 0.66
C TYR A 163 18.37 16.11 0.54
N VAL A 164 17.70 17.21 0.89
CA VAL A 164 18.30 18.55 0.91
C VAL A 164 19.45 18.61 1.91
N ASP A 165 19.24 18.13 3.12
CA ASP A 165 20.29 18.09 4.16
C ASP A 165 21.48 17.23 3.71
N ALA A 166 21.20 16.06 3.12
CA ALA A 166 22.23 15.16 2.63
C ALA A 166 23.06 15.78 1.50
N GLN A 167 22.44 16.53 0.59
CA GLN A 167 23.17 17.25 -0.47
C GLN A 167 24.04 18.37 0.10
N ARG A 168 23.53 19.12 1.08
CA ARG A 168 24.28 20.17 1.78
C ARG A 168 25.48 19.61 2.53
N GLU A 169 25.37 18.41 3.10
CA GLU A 169 26.51 17.71 3.71
C GLU A 169 27.49 17.17 2.67
N TYR A 170 26.99 16.60 1.58
CA TYR A 170 27.80 15.96 0.55
C TYR A 170 28.82 16.92 -0.08
N VAL A 171 28.36 18.13 -0.43
CA VAL A 171 29.16 19.17 -1.11
C VAL A 171 30.26 19.79 -0.23
N LEU A 172 30.29 19.52 1.07
CA LEU A 172 31.32 20.08 1.97
C LEU A 172 32.70 19.45 1.80
N LYS A 173 32.80 18.36 1.02
CA LYS A 173 34.05 17.65 0.77
C LYS A 173 34.17 17.34 -0.70
N ASP A 174 35.39 17.43 -1.21
CA ASP A 174 35.74 16.88 -2.52
C ASP A 174 35.73 15.34 -2.41
N ARG A 175 34.81 14.71 -3.15
CA ARG A 175 34.50 13.27 -3.02
C ARG A 175 35.24 12.40 -4.02
N ASP A 176 35.74 12.99 -5.10
CA ASP A 176 36.48 12.27 -6.15
C ASP A 176 37.90 12.83 -6.41
N SER A 177 38.31 13.83 -5.62
CA SER A 177 39.65 14.43 -5.63
C SER A 177 39.97 15.20 -6.92
N ASP A 178 38.95 15.75 -7.59
CA ASP A 178 39.11 16.57 -8.79
C ASP A 178 39.33 18.07 -8.49
N GLY A 179 39.27 18.46 -7.21
CA GLY A 179 39.41 19.83 -6.73
C GLY A 179 38.12 20.65 -6.75
N ILE A 180 36.97 20.05 -7.04
CA ILE A 180 35.67 20.71 -7.17
C ILE A 180 34.72 20.19 -6.08
N LEU A 181 34.05 21.13 -5.40
CA LEU A 181 32.94 20.79 -4.51
C LEU A 181 31.66 20.72 -5.33
N GLU A 182 31.01 19.57 -5.33
CA GLU A 182 29.79 19.31 -6.09
C GLU A 182 28.71 18.58 -5.29
N TYR A 183 27.48 18.66 -5.76
CA TYR A 183 26.35 17.89 -5.25
C TYR A 183 26.34 16.47 -5.83
N ALA A 184 25.76 15.53 -5.09
CA ALA A 184 25.65 14.16 -5.53
C ALA A 184 24.60 14.01 -6.65
N GLN A 185 24.98 13.29 -7.70
CA GLN A 185 24.11 13.01 -8.85
C GLN A 185 23.34 11.68 -8.70
N LYS A 186 23.60 10.93 -7.62
CA LYS A 186 23.02 9.60 -7.35
C LYS A 186 22.67 9.45 -5.88
N PHE A 187 21.62 8.68 -5.59
CA PHE A 187 21.30 8.29 -4.21
C PHE A 187 22.28 7.27 -3.66
N ALA A 188 22.55 6.19 -4.39
CA ALA A 188 23.48 5.15 -3.98
C ALA A 188 24.81 5.31 -4.72
N SER A 189 25.91 5.24 -3.98
CA SER A 189 27.25 5.24 -4.56
C SER A 189 27.52 3.97 -5.35
N ASP A 190 28.37 4.07 -6.36
CA ASP A 190 28.91 2.91 -7.05
C ASP A 190 29.78 2.07 -6.07
N LYS A 191 30.02 0.80 -6.39
CA LYS A 191 30.76 -0.11 -5.50
C LYS A 191 32.13 0.47 -5.14
N ALA A 192 32.40 0.55 -3.83
CA ALA A 192 33.64 1.08 -3.25
C ALA A 192 33.93 2.57 -3.57
N LYS A 193 32.93 3.33 -4.05
CA LYS A 193 33.02 4.79 -4.23
C LYS A 193 32.14 5.52 -3.22
N LYS A 194 32.35 6.83 -3.10
CA LYS A 194 31.51 7.78 -2.33
C LYS A 194 30.89 8.85 -3.25
N ASN A 195 30.46 8.44 -4.45
CA ASN A 195 29.93 9.31 -5.51
C ASN A 195 28.40 9.43 -5.52
N GLY A 196 27.76 9.12 -4.40
CA GLY A 196 26.33 9.26 -4.18
C GLY A 196 26.03 9.49 -2.70
N LEU A 197 24.80 9.83 -2.37
CA LEU A 197 24.38 10.22 -1.02
C LEU A 197 24.40 9.09 0.02
N PHE A 198 24.52 7.84 -0.44
CA PHE A 198 24.58 6.65 0.40
C PHE A 198 25.75 5.74 0.00
N TRP A 199 26.47 5.24 0.99
CA TRP A 199 27.43 4.15 0.90
C TRP A 199 27.39 3.34 2.20
N ASN A 200 27.72 2.06 2.12
CA ASN A 200 27.88 1.21 3.31
C ASN A 200 29.14 1.61 4.05
N THR A 201 29.07 1.71 5.36
CA THR A 201 30.18 2.11 6.24
C THR A 201 30.36 1.08 7.34
N LYS A 202 31.61 0.80 7.70
CA LYS A 202 31.92 0.04 8.91
C LYS A 202 31.88 0.95 10.14
N GLU A 203 31.90 0.34 11.32
CA GLU A 203 32.02 1.07 12.57
C GLU A 203 33.32 1.88 12.59
N GLY A 204 33.23 3.16 12.98
CA GLY A 204 34.35 4.11 12.98
C GLY A 204 34.66 4.78 11.63
N GLU A 205 34.02 4.36 10.52
CA GLU A 205 34.14 5.05 9.23
C GLU A 205 33.16 6.24 9.13
N GLU A 206 33.51 7.22 8.29
CA GLU A 206 32.63 8.35 7.97
C GLU A 206 31.29 7.86 7.41
N GLN A 207 30.20 8.19 8.12
CA GLN A 207 28.84 7.87 7.72
C GLN A 207 28.47 8.55 6.39
N SER A 208 27.58 7.90 5.63
CA SER A 208 27.01 8.52 4.44
C SER A 208 25.88 9.50 4.81
N PRO A 209 25.70 10.60 4.05
CA PRO A 209 24.68 11.60 4.36
C PRO A 209 23.24 11.05 4.47
N LEU A 210 22.87 10.03 3.67
CA LEU A 210 21.58 9.31 3.79
C LEU A 210 21.67 8.00 4.57
N GLY A 211 22.74 7.77 5.34
CA GLY A 211 23.04 6.50 6.02
C GLY A 211 21.91 5.99 6.92
N SER A 212 21.30 6.88 7.71
CA SER A 212 20.19 6.56 8.62
C SER A 212 18.90 6.16 7.86
N ILE A 213 18.62 6.83 6.73
CA ILE A 213 17.44 6.57 5.90
C ILE A 213 17.59 5.27 5.13
N ALA A 214 18.77 5.00 4.58
CA ALA A 214 19.05 3.74 3.91
C ALA A 214 19.04 2.55 4.89
N ALA A 215 19.48 2.73 6.13
CA ALA A 215 19.32 1.73 7.19
C ALA A 215 17.84 1.46 7.51
N ALA A 216 17.00 2.50 7.55
CA ALA A 216 15.55 2.35 7.68
C ALA A 216 14.94 1.60 6.49
N ALA A 217 15.38 1.89 5.27
CA ALA A 217 14.97 1.17 4.06
C ALA A 217 15.34 -0.32 4.12
N HIS A 218 16.55 -0.64 4.58
CA HIS A 218 16.99 -2.03 4.74
C HIS A 218 16.19 -2.78 5.81
N LYS A 219 15.92 -2.15 6.96
CA LYS A 219 15.08 -2.73 8.03
C LYS A 219 13.66 -3.04 7.56
N GLN A 220 13.14 -2.27 6.62
CA GLN A 220 11.81 -2.46 6.03
C GLN A 220 11.81 -3.46 4.86
N GLY A 221 12.94 -4.10 4.55
CA GLY A 221 13.02 -5.12 3.51
C GLY A 221 13.17 -4.57 2.09
N TYR A 222 13.36 -3.26 1.91
CA TYR A 222 13.69 -2.67 0.62
C TYR A 222 15.09 -3.10 0.20
N ARG A 223 15.17 -4.12 -0.65
CA ARG A 223 16.40 -4.62 -1.27
C ARG A 223 16.22 -4.51 -2.77
N LYS A 224 17.15 -3.87 -3.48
CA LYS A 224 17.18 -3.84 -4.95
C LYS A 224 17.06 -5.27 -5.50
N LYS A 225 15.86 -5.67 -5.93
CA LYS A 225 15.59 -6.94 -6.63
C LYS A 225 15.36 -6.62 -8.09
N GLY A 226 16.27 -7.06 -8.96
CA GLY A 226 16.18 -6.85 -10.41
C GLY A 226 16.52 -5.43 -10.87
N ALA A 227 16.14 -5.12 -12.12
CA ALA A 227 16.50 -3.87 -12.80
C ALA A 227 15.58 -2.68 -12.44
N ASN A 228 14.40 -2.92 -11.88
CA ASN A 228 13.42 -1.87 -11.63
C ASN A 228 13.63 -1.20 -10.25
N PRO A 229 13.52 0.13 -10.14
CA PRO A 229 13.51 0.82 -8.86
C PRO A 229 12.40 0.28 -7.97
N GLN A 230 12.67 0.10 -6.68
CA GLN A 230 11.64 -0.20 -5.69
C GLN A 230 11.16 1.11 -5.06
N PRO A 231 9.85 1.30 -4.93
CA PRO A 231 9.32 2.51 -4.30
C PRO A 231 9.63 2.49 -2.81
N PHE A 232 10.18 3.58 -2.29
CA PHE A 232 10.47 3.75 -0.87
C PHE A 232 9.34 4.56 -0.22
N TYR A 233 8.71 4.02 0.83
CA TYR A 233 7.45 4.54 1.38
C TYR A 233 6.34 4.73 0.34
N GLY A 234 6.28 3.86 -0.67
CA GLY A 234 5.26 3.95 -1.73
C GLY A 234 5.51 5.04 -2.77
N TYR A 235 6.71 5.65 -2.78
CA TYR A 235 7.11 6.71 -3.69
C TYR A 235 8.38 6.37 -4.47
N TYR A 236 8.47 6.89 -5.68
CA TYR A 236 9.69 6.95 -6.49
C TYR A 236 10.32 8.32 -6.38
N TYR A 237 11.64 8.37 -6.42
CA TYR A 237 12.44 9.58 -6.26
C TYR A 237 13.42 9.71 -7.41
N ARG A 238 13.52 10.90 -8.00
CA ARG A 238 14.44 11.15 -9.10
C ARG A 238 15.05 12.54 -9.01
N ILE A 239 16.37 12.59 -9.12
CA ILE A 239 17.15 13.82 -9.13
C ILE A 239 16.88 14.56 -10.46
N LEU A 240 16.66 15.86 -10.36
CA LEU A 240 16.51 16.79 -11.47
C LEU A 240 17.79 17.60 -11.61
N GLN A 241 18.19 17.87 -12.85
CA GLN A 241 19.51 18.42 -13.16
C GLN A 241 19.46 19.91 -13.53
N GLY A 242 18.35 20.60 -13.29
CA GLY A 242 18.24 22.04 -13.51
C GLY A 242 16.96 22.61 -12.93
N GLN A 243 16.76 23.90 -13.16
CA GLN A 243 15.51 24.59 -12.85
C GLN A 243 14.95 25.37 -14.03
N GLY A 244 13.64 25.56 -14.01
CA GLY A 244 12.87 26.28 -15.02
C GLY A 244 12.63 27.74 -14.66
N LYS A 245 11.91 28.44 -15.54
CA LYS A 245 11.68 29.88 -15.46
C LYS A 245 10.81 30.32 -14.28
N ASN A 246 10.01 29.41 -13.70
CA ASN A 246 9.13 29.73 -12.59
C ASN A 246 9.83 29.56 -11.22
N ALA A 247 11.04 28.99 -11.20
CA ALA A 247 11.84 28.90 -9.99
C ALA A 247 12.51 30.25 -9.65
N PRO A 248 12.73 30.56 -8.36
CA PRO A 248 13.57 31.69 -7.96
C PRO A 248 14.94 31.61 -8.64
N GLY A 249 15.42 32.72 -9.21
CA GLY A 249 16.67 32.74 -9.99
C GLY A 249 16.54 32.38 -11.47
N GLY A 250 15.35 31.98 -11.94
CA GLY A 250 15.07 31.71 -13.35
C GLY A 250 15.64 30.37 -13.85
N ALA A 251 15.60 30.17 -15.16
CA ALA A 251 15.99 28.89 -15.77
C ALA A 251 17.50 28.75 -15.91
N TYR A 252 18.08 27.67 -15.39
CA TYR A 252 19.49 27.32 -15.61
C TYR A 252 19.76 25.83 -15.32
N ASP A 253 20.88 25.33 -15.85
CA ASP A 253 21.35 23.96 -15.67
C ASP A 253 22.20 23.86 -14.40
N TYR A 254 22.00 22.80 -13.61
CA TYR A 254 22.83 22.53 -12.44
C TYR A 254 24.15 21.86 -12.80
N MET A 255 24.25 21.30 -14.01
CA MET A 255 25.42 20.59 -14.51
C MET A 255 26.39 21.53 -15.22
N VAL A 256 27.65 21.52 -14.80
CA VAL A 256 28.75 22.24 -15.45
C VAL A 256 29.92 21.28 -15.64
N LYS A 257 30.29 21.04 -16.91
CA LYS A 257 31.40 20.13 -17.29
C LYS A 257 31.30 18.71 -16.69
N GLY A 258 30.08 18.24 -16.40
CA GLY A 258 29.85 16.92 -15.80
C GLY A 258 29.65 16.93 -14.28
N ASN A 259 29.92 18.06 -13.62
CA ASN A 259 29.81 18.22 -12.17
C ASN A 259 28.53 18.97 -11.81
N MET A 260 27.85 18.57 -10.74
CA MET A 260 26.58 19.20 -10.32
C MET A 260 26.89 20.31 -9.32
N ILE A 261 27.10 21.54 -9.81
CA ILE A 261 27.53 22.69 -8.99
C ILE A 261 26.52 23.84 -8.95
N GLY A 262 25.61 23.93 -9.92
CA GLY A 262 24.63 25.03 -9.98
C GLY A 262 23.48 24.88 -8.96
N GLY A 263 23.35 23.72 -8.35
CA GLY A 263 22.29 23.40 -7.41
C GLY A 263 21.89 21.93 -7.52
N PHE A 264 20.78 21.59 -6.89
CA PHE A 264 20.17 20.28 -7.01
C PHE A 264 18.66 20.41 -6.89
N ALA A 265 17.95 19.40 -7.39
CA ALA A 265 16.53 19.26 -7.16
C ALA A 265 16.08 17.81 -7.26
N LEU A 266 14.88 17.56 -6.78
CA LEU A 266 14.27 16.24 -6.69
C LEU A 266 12.79 16.32 -7.07
N VAL A 267 12.30 15.28 -7.75
CA VAL A 267 10.88 14.95 -7.82
C VAL A 267 10.61 13.63 -7.09
N ALA A 268 9.55 13.61 -6.28
CA ALA A 268 9.00 12.42 -5.68
C ALA A 268 7.56 12.20 -6.17
N TYR A 269 7.23 11.00 -6.63
CA TYR A 269 5.89 10.68 -7.15
C TYR A 269 5.41 9.29 -6.68
N PRO A 270 4.10 9.09 -6.48
CA PRO A 270 3.57 7.83 -5.99
C PRO A 270 3.83 6.70 -6.97
N ALA A 271 4.20 5.54 -6.43
CA ALA A 271 4.31 4.29 -7.19
C ALA A 271 3.01 3.90 -7.89
N LYS A 272 1.87 4.20 -7.27
CA LYS A 272 0.54 4.01 -7.83
C LYS A 272 -0.39 5.14 -7.38
N TYR A 273 -0.82 5.96 -8.33
CA TYR A 273 -1.75 7.05 -8.09
C TYR A 273 -3.04 6.57 -7.40
N ALA A 274 -3.51 7.34 -6.42
CA ALA A 274 -4.68 7.06 -5.58
C ALA A 274 -4.60 5.72 -4.80
N SER A 275 -3.40 5.17 -4.62
CA SER A 275 -3.19 3.92 -3.87
C SER A 275 -1.98 3.97 -2.95
N SER A 276 -0.81 4.34 -3.48
CA SER A 276 0.38 4.59 -2.66
C SER A 276 0.53 6.07 -2.31
N GLY A 277 -0.10 6.95 -3.08
CA GLY A 277 -0.16 8.39 -2.86
C GLY A 277 -0.96 9.09 -3.95
N VAL A 278 -1.27 10.37 -3.75
CA VAL A 278 -1.94 11.26 -4.71
C VAL A 278 -0.98 12.37 -5.16
N MET A 279 -0.30 13.01 -4.22
CA MET A 279 0.53 14.18 -4.51
C MET A 279 1.86 13.81 -5.16
N THR A 280 2.32 14.66 -6.08
CA THR A 280 3.72 14.69 -6.53
C THR A 280 4.42 15.81 -5.79
N PHE A 281 5.64 15.55 -5.30
CA PHE A 281 6.45 16.53 -4.59
C PHE A 281 7.67 16.94 -5.41
N ILE A 282 8.06 18.21 -5.32
CA ILE A 282 9.33 18.70 -5.85
C ILE A 282 10.03 19.57 -4.81
N VAL A 283 11.36 19.53 -4.78
CA VAL A 283 12.20 20.37 -3.91
C VAL A 283 13.50 20.70 -4.62
N ASN A 284 14.06 21.90 -4.38
CA ASN A 284 15.38 22.31 -4.81
C ASN A 284 16.28 22.65 -3.60
N HIS A 285 17.45 23.22 -3.87
CA HIS A 285 18.43 23.63 -2.87
C HIS A 285 17.94 24.68 -1.84
N ASP A 286 16.84 25.39 -2.13
CA ASP A 286 16.18 26.28 -1.16
C ASP A 286 15.53 25.52 0.00
N GLY A 287 15.26 24.22 -0.19
CA GLY A 287 14.69 23.35 0.85
C GLY A 287 13.19 23.49 1.06
N VAL A 288 12.48 24.18 0.15
CA VAL A 288 11.01 24.28 0.19
C VAL A 288 10.40 23.13 -0.62
N VAL A 289 9.62 22.27 0.03
CA VAL A 289 8.88 21.20 -0.64
C VAL A 289 7.57 21.75 -1.21
N TYR A 290 7.37 21.55 -2.50
CA TYR A 290 6.11 21.84 -3.19
C TYR A 290 5.37 20.56 -3.52
N GLU A 291 4.04 20.62 -3.55
CA GLU A 291 3.15 19.54 -3.91
C GLU A 291 2.18 19.93 -5.02
N LYS A 292 1.80 18.93 -5.84
CA LYS A 292 0.76 19.04 -6.86
C LYS A 292 0.18 17.66 -7.17
N ASP A 293 -1.15 17.59 -7.25
CA ASP A 293 -1.85 16.45 -7.82
C ASP A 293 -1.77 16.51 -9.36
N LEU A 294 -1.06 15.55 -9.96
CA LEU A 294 -0.93 15.41 -11.42
C LEU A 294 -1.95 14.41 -12.02
N GLY A 295 -2.87 13.91 -11.18
CA GLY A 295 -3.92 12.99 -11.55
C GLY A 295 -3.41 11.62 -11.98
N ARG A 296 -4.23 10.92 -12.77
CA ARG A 296 -3.93 9.56 -13.27
C ARG A 296 -2.66 9.48 -14.12
N ASN A 297 -2.16 10.60 -14.65
CA ASN A 297 -0.95 10.69 -15.45
C ASN A 297 0.31 11.00 -14.62
N THR A 298 0.22 10.94 -13.29
CA THR A 298 1.31 11.28 -12.37
C THR A 298 2.63 10.61 -12.74
N GLU A 299 2.65 9.28 -12.92
CA GLU A 299 3.88 8.55 -13.24
C GLU A 299 4.52 9.05 -14.55
N LYS A 300 3.74 9.11 -15.63
CA LYS A 300 4.23 9.57 -16.94
C LYS A 300 4.74 11.01 -16.88
N THR A 301 4.00 11.88 -16.21
CA THR A 301 4.34 13.32 -16.11
C THR A 301 5.60 13.50 -15.27
N ALA A 302 5.67 12.86 -14.11
CA ALA A 302 6.82 12.93 -13.21
C ALA A 302 8.08 12.31 -13.83
N GLN A 303 7.97 11.24 -14.64
CA GLN A 303 9.12 10.69 -15.37
C GLN A 303 9.64 11.63 -16.46
N ALA A 304 8.76 12.43 -17.09
CA ALA A 304 9.14 13.37 -18.13
C ALA A 304 9.75 14.69 -17.61
N MET A 305 9.60 14.99 -16.32
CA MET A 305 10.14 16.22 -15.72
C MET A 305 11.68 16.25 -15.82
N LYS A 306 12.25 17.33 -16.36
CA LYS A 306 13.72 17.47 -16.43
C LYS A 306 14.28 18.47 -15.44
N VAL A 307 13.45 19.43 -15.03
CA VAL A 307 13.83 20.59 -14.23
C VAL A 307 12.83 20.83 -13.11
N PHE A 308 13.31 21.46 -12.04
CA PHE A 308 12.48 22.02 -10.99
C PHE A 308 11.81 23.31 -11.49
N ASP A 309 10.49 23.30 -11.63
CA ASP A 309 9.74 24.43 -12.22
C ASP A 309 8.37 24.61 -11.53
N PRO A 310 8.33 25.07 -10.27
CA PRO A 310 7.09 25.28 -9.53
C PRO A 310 6.35 26.53 -10.06
N ASP A 311 5.50 26.34 -11.07
CA ASP A 311 4.55 27.38 -11.50
C ASP A 311 3.49 27.70 -10.42
N SER A 312 2.60 28.66 -10.70
CA SER A 312 1.55 29.11 -9.79
C SER A 312 0.54 28.03 -9.32
N THR A 313 0.53 26.86 -9.96
CA THR A 313 -0.36 25.75 -9.59
C THR A 313 0.26 24.79 -8.56
N TRP A 314 1.55 24.92 -8.28
CA TRP A 314 2.21 24.20 -7.20
C TRP A 314 1.98 24.91 -5.87
N LYS A 315 1.77 24.12 -4.82
CA LYS A 315 1.56 24.63 -3.46
C LYS A 315 2.71 24.19 -2.57
N LYS A 316 3.03 24.96 -1.53
CA LYS A 316 3.98 24.49 -0.51
C LYS A 316 3.32 23.34 0.26
N ALA A 317 4.03 22.23 0.42
CA ALA A 317 3.59 21.14 1.28
C ALA A 317 3.61 21.61 2.76
N GLN A 318 2.62 21.22 3.54
CA GLN A 318 2.47 21.54 4.96
C GLN A 318 2.72 20.32 5.84
#